data_AF-A0A067STM0-F1
#
_entry.id   AF-A0A067STM0-F1
#
_cell.length_a   1.000
_cell.length_b   1.000
_cell.length_c   1.000
_cell.angle_alpha   90.00
_cell.angle_beta   90.00
_cell.angle_gamma   90.00
#
_symmetry.space_group_name_H-M   'P 1'
#
loop_
_entity.id
_entity.type
_entity.pdbx_description
1 polymer ?
#
loop_
_entity_poly.entity_id
_entity_poly.type
_entity_poly.pdbx_seq_one_letter_code
_entity_poly.pdbx_strand_id
1 'polypeptide(L)'
;MSFASSSSSMNPPHRDNHYQSSTLPDRPIDPSLWTPSQCVDDISDRFRLSAEQRHDLHEALRIGSEATPKDMLLRVSAQAQMLEMRNEVFQMRTGMLEIKDEMSKLSNMMATMIRKDDGTESVLKDVRGILTKWDLSPSQKTNMIAVTKDFVCSATITSYETIDTAVKEELKANAKRYGFDDVFDKPDRVSVIKKEVGSQCRSIKNQYRVHILNSVDDKPASLAATVQLLYRKYKLEENLSLVASAQFTARVALLRRFARENLNCLRVESPATDLNETDLAYARKRQRTEEEPGSIPRRGRVSKENSFWHCFDKFLLEKLMQFGDDFESAKWKEYIAETLILDGVPQHTPSPL
;
A
#
# COMPACT_ATOMS: atom_id res chain seq x y z
N MET A 1 -17.83 -13.19 -24.58
CA MET A 1 -16.81 -13.34 -25.65
C MET A 1 -15.69 -14.20 -25.09
N SER A 2 -15.69 -15.49 -25.44
CA SER A 2 -14.73 -16.48 -24.94
C SER A 2 -13.50 -16.51 -25.84
N PHE A 3 -12.32 -16.28 -25.28
CA PHE A 3 -11.05 -16.50 -25.98
C PHE A 3 -10.52 -17.89 -25.67
N ALA A 4 -10.58 -18.79 -26.66
CA ALA A 4 -9.90 -20.07 -26.64
C ALA A 4 -8.40 -19.85 -26.89
N SER A 5 -7.57 -20.26 -25.94
CA SER A 5 -6.11 -20.20 -26.07
C SER A 5 -5.60 -21.54 -26.60
N SER A 6 -5.17 -21.56 -27.86
CA SER A 6 -4.53 -22.71 -28.50
C SER A 6 -3.04 -22.75 -28.14
N SER A 7 -2.68 -23.63 -27.20
CA SER A 7 -1.29 -23.95 -26.86
C SER A 7 -0.70 -24.89 -27.92
N SER A 8 0.13 -24.35 -28.81
CA SER A 8 0.88 -25.11 -29.81
C SER A 8 2.20 -25.58 -29.21
N SER A 9 2.30 -26.89 -28.96
CA SER A 9 3.50 -27.56 -28.45
C SER A 9 4.50 -27.76 -29.59
N MET A 10 5.54 -26.94 -29.65
CA MET A 10 6.69 -27.18 -30.53
C MET A 10 7.63 -28.18 -29.86
N ASN A 11 7.65 -29.41 -30.37
CA ASN A 11 8.68 -30.39 -30.04
C ASN A 11 10.02 -29.96 -30.67
N PRO A 12 11.13 -29.98 -29.92
CA PRO A 12 12.44 -29.69 -30.49
C PRO A 12 12.87 -30.84 -31.41
N PRO A 13 13.62 -30.54 -32.50
CA PRO A 13 14.12 -31.56 -33.41
C PRO A 13 15.16 -32.44 -32.70
N HIS A 14 14.89 -33.74 -32.68
CA HIS A 14 15.85 -34.77 -32.26
C HIS A 14 17.10 -34.67 -33.16
N ARG A 15 18.23 -34.20 -32.62
CA ARG A 15 19.54 -34.35 -33.25
C ARG A 15 20.06 -35.74 -32.90
N ASP A 16 19.94 -36.67 -33.85
CA ASP A 16 20.57 -37.98 -33.77
C ASP A 16 22.10 -37.82 -33.95
N ASN A 17 22.80 -37.65 -32.83
CA ASN A 17 24.26 -37.79 -32.79
C ASN A 17 24.63 -39.27 -32.89
N HIS A 18 24.55 -39.81 -34.11
CA HIS A 18 25.19 -41.07 -34.45
C HIS A 18 26.72 -40.88 -34.45
N TYR A 19 27.35 -41.05 -33.29
CA TYR A 19 28.75 -41.46 -33.23
C TYR A 19 28.85 -42.89 -33.76
N GLN A 20 28.84 -43.04 -35.08
CA GLN A 20 29.33 -44.26 -35.71
C GLN A 20 30.84 -44.30 -35.47
N SER A 21 31.27 -44.96 -34.39
CA SER A 21 32.62 -45.49 -34.30
C SER A 21 32.83 -46.35 -35.55
N SER A 22 33.49 -45.76 -36.54
CA SER A 22 33.87 -46.44 -37.76
C SER A 22 34.93 -47.47 -37.39
N THR A 23 34.49 -48.67 -37.02
CA THR A 23 35.35 -49.84 -36.99
C THR A 23 35.64 -50.21 -38.43
N LEU A 24 36.61 -49.51 -39.03
CA LEU A 24 37.19 -49.94 -40.30
C LEU A 24 37.74 -51.36 -40.12
N PRO A 25 37.60 -52.22 -41.14
CA PRO A 25 38.06 -53.60 -41.06
C PRO A 25 39.56 -53.62 -40.76
N ASP A 26 39.95 -54.32 -39.69
CA ASP A 26 41.34 -54.68 -39.38
C ASP A 26 41.88 -55.55 -40.51
N ARG A 27 42.30 -54.94 -41.61
CA ARG A 27 43.09 -55.62 -42.62
C ARG A 27 44.52 -55.67 -42.08
N PRO A 28 45.11 -56.87 -41.88
CA PRO A 28 46.50 -56.97 -41.51
C PRO A 28 47.34 -56.36 -42.65
N ILE A 29 48.00 -55.25 -42.35
CA ILE A 29 48.89 -54.56 -43.28
C ILE A 29 50.14 -55.45 -43.43
N ASP A 30 50.39 -55.98 -44.63
CA ASP A 30 51.66 -56.63 -44.95
C ASP A 30 52.72 -55.52 -45.15
N PRO A 31 53.67 -55.35 -44.21
CA PRO A 31 54.61 -54.22 -44.23
C PRO A 31 55.59 -54.29 -45.40
N SER A 32 55.64 -55.41 -46.12
CA SER A 32 56.62 -55.65 -47.20
C SER A 32 56.20 -55.07 -48.55
N LEU A 33 54.94 -54.65 -48.72
CA LEU A 33 54.38 -54.25 -50.02
C LEU A 33 54.11 -52.76 -50.17
N TRP A 34 54.26 -51.96 -49.12
CA TRP A 34 53.83 -50.56 -49.12
C TRP A 34 55.03 -49.63 -49.29
N THR A 35 54.92 -48.71 -50.25
CA THR A 35 55.86 -47.58 -50.30
C THR A 35 55.57 -46.65 -49.12
N PRO A 36 56.59 -45.99 -48.55
CA PRO A 36 56.38 -45.09 -47.42
C PRO A 36 55.36 -43.97 -47.68
N SER A 37 55.26 -43.49 -48.94
CA SER A 37 54.24 -42.52 -49.37
C SER A 37 52.81 -43.08 -49.28
N GLN A 38 52.59 -44.31 -49.77
CA GLN A 38 51.28 -44.97 -49.68
C GLN A 38 50.85 -45.17 -48.23
N CYS A 39 51.81 -45.41 -47.33
CA CYS A 39 51.54 -45.53 -45.91
C CYS A 39 51.09 -44.19 -45.29
N VAL A 40 51.73 -43.07 -45.64
CA VAL A 40 51.29 -41.74 -45.20
C VAL A 40 49.87 -41.43 -45.68
N ASP A 41 49.54 -41.78 -46.92
CA ASP A 41 48.20 -41.55 -47.48
C ASP A 41 47.13 -42.36 -46.75
N ASP A 42 47.37 -43.66 -46.52
CA ASP A 42 46.45 -44.53 -45.78
C ASP A 42 46.28 -44.09 -44.32
N ILE A 43 47.38 -43.74 -43.64
CA ILE A 43 47.36 -43.17 -42.29
C ILE A 43 46.54 -41.88 -42.28
N SER A 44 46.78 -40.99 -43.23
CA SER A 44 46.07 -39.71 -43.31
C SER A 44 44.57 -39.89 -43.53
N ASP A 45 44.17 -40.86 -44.38
CA ASP A 45 42.77 -41.19 -44.61
C ASP A 45 42.13 -41.82 -43.38
N ARG A 46 42.85 -42.74 -42.72
CA ARG A 46 42.40 -43.40 -41.48
C ARG A 46 42.14 -42.40 -40.35
N PHE A 47 43.05 -41.45 -40.18
CA PHE A 47 42.96 -40.39 -39.15
C PHE A 47 42.19 -39.15 -39.62
N ARG A 48 41.60 -39.18 -40.83
CA ARG A 48 40.81 -38.07 -41.42
C ARG A 48 41.55 -36.74 -41.39
N LEU A 49 42.85 -36.77 -41.67
CA LEU A 49 43.70 -35.60 -41.64
C LEU A 49 43.36 -34.64 -42.80
N SER A 50 43.54 -33.35 -42.56
CA SER A 50 43.38 -32.35 -43.62
C SER A 50 44.46 -32.52 -44.71
N ALA A 51 44.24 -31.92 -45.88
CA ALA A 51 45.24 -31.94 -46.95
C ALA A 51 46.59 -31.33 -46.52
N GLU A 52 46.56 -30.29 -45.67
CA GLU A 52 47.74 -29.66 -45.09
C GLU A 52 48.46 -30.61 -44.12
N GLN A 53 47.71 -31.26 -43.22
CA GLN A 53 48.27 -32.25 -42.28
C GLN A 53 48.86 -33.47 -42.99
N ARG A 54 48.22 -33.92 -44.07
CA ARG A 54 48.75 -34.97 -44.95
C ARG A 54 50.07 -34.52 -45.59
N HIS A 55 50.13 -33.28 -46.07
CA HIS A 55 51.36 -32.71 -46.61
C HIS A 55 52.48 -32.67 -45.56
N ASP A 56 52.19 -32.25 -44.33
CA ASP A 56 53.14 -32.23 -43.23
C ASP A 56 53.71 -33.63 -42.90
N LEU A 57 52.89 -34.67 -42.99
CA LEU A 57 53.35 -36.06 -42.80
C LEU A 57 54.27 -36.53 -43.94
N HIS A 58 53.95 -36.17 -45.18
CA HIS A 58 54.83 -36.45 -46.33
C HIS A 58 56.17 -35.72 -46.22
N GLU A 59 56.16 -34.49 -45.70
CA GLU A 59 57.38 -33.73 -45.45
C GLU A 59 58.20 -34.32 -44.30
N ALA A 60 57.55 -34.75 -43.21
CA ALA A 60 58.20 -35.45 -42.11
C ALA A 60 58.85 -36.76 -42.58
N LEU A 61 58.18 -37.49 -43.48
CA LEU A 61 58.71 -38.68 -44.12
C LEU A 61 59.94 -38.36 -44.99
N ARG A 62 59.88 -37.26 -45.77
CA ARG A 62 60.99 -36.79 -46.61
C ARG A 62 62.23 -36.44 -45.78
N ILE A 63 62.04 -35.76 -44.65
CA ILE A 63 63.12 -35.37 -43.73
C ILE A 63 63.69 -36.60 -43.00
N GLY A 64 62.84 -37.58 -42.70
CA GLY A 64 63.20 -38.80 -41.98
C GLY A 64 63.86 -39.90 -42.82
N SER A 65 64.22 -39.66 -44.08
CA SER A 65 64.61 -40.70 -45.05
C SER A 65 65.81 -41.57 -44.64
N GLU A 66 66.63 -41.12 -43.69
CA GLU A 66 67.77 -41.86 -43.15
C GLU A 66 67.40 -42.84 -42.03
N ALA A 67 66.19 -42.75 -41.47
CA ALA A 67 65.72 -43.63 -40.41
C ALA A 67 65.31 -45.00 -40.97
N THR A 68 65.33 -46.03 -40.12
CA THR A 68 64.84 -47.35 -40.54
C THR A 68 63.35 -47.27 -40.90
N PRO A 69 62.85 -48.06 -41.86
CA PRO A 69 61.44 -48.03 -42.25
C PRO A 69 60.47 -48.23 -41.07
N LYS A 70 60.85 -49.04 -40.08
CA LYS A 70 60.07 -49.26 -38.86
C LYS A 70 59.99 -48.00 -37.99
N ASP A 71 61.11 -47.29 -37.84
CA ASP A 71 61.16 -46.05 -37.06
C ASP A 71 60.37 -44.93 -37.76
N MET A 72 60.45 -44.84 -39.08
CA MET A 72 59.65 -43.89 -39.86
C MET A 72 58.16 -44.15 -39.70
N LEU A 73 57.72 -45.42 -39.84
CA LEU A 73 56.33 -45.80 -39.67
C LEU A 73 55.81 -45.43 -38.29
N LEU A 74 56.59 -45.71 -37.24
CA LEU A 74 56.25 -45.36 -35.87
C LEU A 74 56.11 -43.84 -35.70
N ARG A 75 57.04 -43.05 -36.24
CA ARG A 75 57.01 -41.58 -36.16
C ARG A 75 55.84 -40.96 -36.91
N VAL A 76 55.58 -41.41 -38.14
CA VAL A 76 54.45 -40.95 -38.96
C VAL A 76 53.14 -41.30 -38.27
N SER A 77 53.01 -42.53 -37.73
CA SER A 77 51.81 -42.95 -37.00
C SER A 77 51.59 -42.11 -35.73
N ALA A 78 52.66 -41.85 -34.97
CA ALA A 78 52.59 -41.02 -33.77
C ALA A 78 52.22 -39.57 -34.12
N GLN A 79 52.80 -38.99 -35.18
CA GLN A 79 52.49 -37.64 -35.62
C GLN A 79 51.05 -37.52 -36.13
N ALA A 80 50.56 -38.51 -36.89
CA ALA A 80 49.18 -38.58 -37.32
C ALA A 80 48.19 -38.62 -36.15
N GLN A 81 48.49 -39.44 -35.13
CA GLN A 81 47.68 -39.52 -33.90
C GLN A 81 47.67 -38.18 -33.15
N MET A 82 48.80 -37.46 -33.08
CA MET A 82 48.82 -36.12 -32.48
C MET A 82 47.98 -35.11 -33.27
N LEU A 83 47.99 -35.18 -34.60
CA LEU A 83 47.19 -34.30 -35.46
C LEU A 83 45.69 -34.59 -35.33
N GLU A 84 45.30 -35.86 -35.22
CA GLU A 84 43.92 -36.26 -34.90
C GLU A 84 43.48 -35.67 -33.55
N MET A 85 44.25 -35.89 -32.48
CA MET A 85 43.95 -35.32 -31.16
C MET A 85 43.83 -33.79 -31.21
N ARG A 86 44.70 -33.12 -31.99
CA ARG A 86 44.64 -31.67 -32.18
C ARG A 86 43.35 -31.24 -32.89
N ASN A 87 42.89 -31.99 -33.89
CA ASN A 87 41.63 -31.74 -34.59
C ASN A 87 40.43 -31.91 -33.66
N GLU A 88 40.40 -32.97 -32.84
CA GLU A 88 39.34 -33.20 -31.85
C GLU A 88 39.27 -32.07 -30.82
N VAL A 89 40.42 -31.65 -30.28
CA VAL A 89 40.48 -30.53 -29.33
C VAL A 89 40.00 -29.23 -29.98
N PHE A 90 40.36 -28.99 -31.25
CA PHE A 90 39.90 -27.82 -31.98
C PHE A 90 38.37 -27.84 -32.21
N GLN A 91 37.81 -28.99 -32.58
CA GLN A 91 36.36 -29.16 -32.74
C GLN A 91 35.62 -28.95 -31.41
N MET A 92 36.10 -29.53 -30.32
CA MET A 92 35.53 -29.33 -28.98
C MET A 92 35.57 -27.86 -28.57
N ARG A 93 36.69 -27.16 -28.79
CA ARG A 93 36.82 -25.73 -28.47
C ARG A 93 35.85 -24.88 -29.28
N THR A 94 35.67 -25.19 -30.56
CA THR A 94 34.74 -24.48 -31.44
C THR A 94 33.30 -24.70 -30.99
N GLY A 95 32.90 -25.95 -30.71
CA GLY A 95 31.58 -26.26 -30.18
C GLY A 95 31.32 -25.60 -28.81
N MET A 96 32.32 -25.50 -27.95
CA MET A 96 32.20 -24.80 -26.66
C MET A 96 31.96 -23.29 -26.82
N LEU A 97 32.57 -22.66 -27.84
CA LEU A 97 32.33 -21.25 -28.16
C LEU A 97 30.90 -21.02 -28.65
N GLU A 98 30.36 -21.91 -29.48
CA GLU A 98 28.97 -21.86 -29.94
C GLU A 98 27.98 -22.02 -28.77
N ILE A 99 28.22 -22.99 -27.87
CA ILE A 99 27.39 -23.17 -26.66
C ILE A 99 27.42 -21.92 -25.78
N LYS A 100 28.59 -21.29 -25.64
CA LYS A 100 28.74 -20.06 -24.84
C LYS A 100 27.97 -18.88 -25.45
N ASP A 101 27.97 -18.75 -26.77
CA ASP A 101 27.21 -17.71 -27.48
C ASP A 101 25.70 -17.92 -27.29
N GLU A 102 25.21 -19.15 -27.45
CA GLU A 102 23.81 -19.50 -27.22
C GLU A 102 23.37 -19.29 -25.76
N MET A 103 24.22 -19.65 -24.79
CA MET A 103 23.97 -19.33 -23.38
C MET A 103 23.87 -17.82 -23.13
N SER A 104 24.70 -17.03 -23.81
CA SER A 104 24.68 -15.56 -23.68
C SER A 104 23.40 -14.97 -24.26
N LYS A 105 22.92 -15.48 -25.40
CA LYS A 105 21.61 -15.11 -25.99
C LYS A 105 20.45 -15.45 -25.06
N LEU A 106 20.44 -16.67 -24.51
CA LEU A 106 19.40 -17.12 -23.59
C LEU A 106 19.37 -16.27 -22.31
N SER A 107 20.54 -15.96 -21.75
CA SER A 107 20.67 -15.10 -20.57
C SER A 107 20.12 -13.69 -20.85
N ASN A 108 20.46 -13.09 -21.98
CA ASN A 108 19.94 -11.78 -22.39
C ASN A 108 18.42 -11.81 -22.58
N MET A 109 17.89 -12.85 -23.21
CA MET A 109 16.44 -13.02 -23.39
C MET A 109 15.71 -13.14 -22.04
N MET A 110 16.26 -13.93 -21.11
CA MET A 110 15.72 -14.05 -19.75
C MET A 110 15.73 -12.70 -19.01
N ALA A 111 16.82 -11.93 -19.11
CA ALA A 111 16.90 -10.59 -18.53
C ALA A 111 15.87 -9.63 -19.13
N THR A 112 15.58 -9.74 -20.44
CA THR A 112 14.54 -8.91 -21.07
C THR A 112 13.12 -9.34 -20.72
N MET A 113 12.86 -10.63 -20.48
CA MET A 113 11.56 -11.10 -19.99
C MET A 113 11.29 -10.63 -18.57
N ILE A 114 12.29 -10.66 -17.69
CA ILE A 114 12.19 -10.16 -16.31
C ILE A 114 11.91 -8.65 -16.30
N ARG A 115 12.49 -7.88 -17.23
CA ARG A 115 12.26 -6.42 -17.31
C ARG A 115 10.92 -6.02 -17.94
N LYS A 116 10.24 -6.91 -18.67
CA LYS A 116 8.97 -6.60 -19.36
C LYS A 116 7.73 -6.94 -18.53
N ASP A 117 7.89 -7.58 -17.38
CA ASP A 117 6.77 -7.91 -16.51
C ASP A 117 6.49 -6.77 -15.51
N ASP A 118 6.14 -5.59 -16.03
CA ASP A 118 5.72 -4.39 -15.28
C ASP A 118 4.59 -4.70 -14.28
N GLY A 119 3.84 -5.79 -14.51
CA GLY A 119 2.81 -6.29 -13.60
C GLY A 119 3.39 -6.76 -12.28
N THR A 120 4.54 -7.43 -12.28
CA THR A 120 5.14 -7.96 -11.04
C THR A 120 5.73 -6.85 -10.16
N GLU A 121 6.37 -5.85 -10.76
CA GLU A 121 6.91 -4.71 -10.00
C GLU A 121 5.78 -3.83 -9.45
N SER A 122 4.70 -3.61 -10.22
CA SER A 122 3.49 -2.95 -9.74
C SER A 122 2.85 -3.71 -8.57
N VAL A 123 2.69 -5.03 -8.70
CA VAL A 123 2.12 -5.87 -7.62
C VAL A 123 3.01 -5.87 -6.39
N LEU A 124 4.33 -5.95 -6.54
CA LEU A 124 5.26 -5.88 -5.42
C LEU A 124 5.26 -4.49 -4.75
N LYS A 125 5.10 -3.42 -5.52
CA LYS A 125 4.93 -2.06 -5.00
C LYS A 125 3.63 -1.91 -4.23
N ASP A 126 2.53 -2.49 -4.73
CA ASP A 126 1.23 -2.50 -4.04
C ASP A 126 1.26 -3.36 -2.78
N VAL A 127 1.86 -4.55 -2.84
CA VAL A 127 2.04 -5.44 -1.68
C VAL A 127 2.94 -4.78 -0.65
N ARG A 128 4.04 -4.13 -1.06
CA ARG A 128 4.88 -3.34 -0.16
C ARG A 128 4.06 -2.18 0.42
N GLY A 129 3.26 -1.49 -0.37
CA GLY A 129 2.36 -0.44 0.09
C GLY A 129 1.36 -0.93 1.13
N ILE A 130 0.77 -2.11 0.95
CA ILE A 130 -0.17 -2.74 1.89
C ILE A 130 0.54 -3.20 3.16
N LEU A 131 1.67 -3.90 3.04
CA LEU A 131 2.45 -4.42 4.17
C LEU A 131 3.09 -3.31 5.00
N THR A 132 3.41 -2.17 4.38
CA THR A 132 3.98 -1.01 5.06
C THR A 132 2.93 0.03 5.47
N LYS A 133 1.64 -0.21 5.14
CA LYS A 133 0.56 0.70 5.52
C LYS A 133 0.35 0.64 7.02
N TRP A 134 1.04 1.53 7.71
CA TRP A 134 0.82 1.79 9.11
C TRP A 134 -0.61 2.32 9.31
N ASP A 135 -1.32 1.76 10.28
CA ASP A 135 -2.63 2.22 10.73
C ASP A 135 -2.61 2.40 12.26
N LEU A 136 -3.57 3.18 12.76
CA LEU A 136 -3.76 3.40 14.18
C LEU A 136 -4.26 2.11 14.86
N SER A 137 -3.69 1.81 16.02
CA SER A 137 -4.18 0.71 16.85
C SER A 137 -5.61 1.00 17.32
N PRO A 138 -6.39 -0.05 17.66
CA PRO A 138 -7.71 0.13 18.25
C PRO A 138 -7.69 1.00 19.52
N SER A 139 -6.67 0.85 20.37
CA SER A 139 -6.52 1.66 21.58
C SER A 139 -6.25 3.14 21.28
N GLN A 140 -5.41 3.44 20.29
CA GLN A 140 -5.18 4.81 19.81
C GLN A 140 -6.47 5.44 19.27
N LYS A 141 -7.27 4.68 18.51
CA LYS A 141 -8.58 5.15 18.00
C LYS A 141 -9.54 5.45 19.14
N THR A 142 -9.63 4.57 20.14
CA THR A 142 -10.44 4.80 21.35
C THR A 142 -10.00 6.05 22.12
N ASN A 143 -8.70 6.22 22.34
CA ASN A 143 -8.16 7.40 23.04
C ASN A 143 -8.44 8.70 22.27
N MET A 144 -8.25 8.70 20.97
CA MET A 144 -8.56 9.85 20.10
C MET A 144 -10.06 10.20 20.14
N ILE A 145 -10.95 9.20 20.15
CA ILE A 145 -12.39 9.42 20.33
C ILE A 145 -12.68 10.07 21.68
N ALA A 146 -12.09 9.57 22.77
CA ALA A 146 -12.27 10.13 24.11
C ALA A 146 -11.83 11.61 24.16
N VAL A 147 -10.61 11.91 23.68
CA VAL A 147 -10.09 13.28 23.62
C VAL A 147 -11.01 14.17 22.78
N THR A 148 -11.49 13.69 21.63
CA THR A 148 -12.41 14.46 20.77
C THR A 148 -13.73 14.77 21.48
N LYS A 149 -14.30 13.81 22.22
CA LYS A 149 -15.53 14.02 22.99
C LYS A 149 -15.34 15.05 24.11
N ASP A 150 -14.20 15.00 24.81
CA ASP A 150 -13.85 15.97 25.85
C ASP A 150 -13.74 17.38 25.28
N PHE A 151 -13.08 17.57 24.13
CA PHE A 151 -12.99 18.88 23.47
C PHE A 151 -14.34 19.44 23.01
N VAL A 152 -15.21 18.60 22.44
CA VAL A 152 -16.55 19.03 22.01
C VAL A 152 -17.38 19.54 23.19
N CYS A 153 -17.14 19.01 24.39
CA CYS A 153 -17.81 19.38 25.63
C CYS A 153 -17.04 20.41 26.48
N SER A 154 -15.86 20.86 26.03
CA SER A 154 -15.07 21.81 26.79
C SER A 154 -15.77 23.17 26.87
N ALA A 155 -15.77 23.78 28.05
CA ALA A 155 -16.25 25.15 28.21
C ALA A 155 -15.33 26.19 27.55
N THR A 156 -14.05 25.85 27.36
CA THR A 156 -13.03 26.75 26.81
C THR A 156 -13.05 26.84 25.28
N ILE A 157 -13.92 26.07 24.62
CA ILE A 157 -13.95 26.02 23.16
C ILE A 157 -14.57 27.31 22.58
N THR A 158 -13.80 28.01 21.76
CA THR A 158 -14.23 29.24 21.07
C THR A 158 -14.63 29.00 19.62
N SER A 159 -14.16 27.91 19.00
CA SER A 159 -14.53 27.50 17.65
C SER A 159 -14.61 25.98 17.51
N TYR A 160 -15.76 25.50 17.03
CA TYR A 160 -15.97 24.10 16.68
C TYR A 160 -15.32 23.72 15.34
N GLU A 161 -14.99 24.70 14.48
CA GLU A 161 -14.24 24.44 13.24
C GLU A 161 -12.83 23.94 13.49
N THR A 162 -12.16 24.41 14.56
CA THR A 162 -10.75 24.13 14.85
C THR A 162 -10.52 23.00 15.85
N ILE A 163 -11.55 22.23 16.21
CA ILE A 163 -11.43 21.11 17.18
C ILE A 163 -10.39 20.09 16.73
N ASP A 164 -10.31 19.77 15.45
CA ASP A 164 -9.36 18.81 14.91
C ASP A 164 -7.91 19.22 15.19
N THR A 165 -7.64 20.52 15.12
CA THR A 165 -6.33 21.09 15.45
C THR A 165 -6.06 20.97 16.94
N ALA A 166 -7.02 21.35 17.80
CA ALA A 166 -6.87 21.25 19.26
C ALA A 166 -6.68 19.80 19.75
N VAL A 167 -7.47 18.86 19.22
CA VAL A 167 -7.34 17.42 19.50
C VAL A 167 -5.98 16.91 19.07
N LYS A 168 -5.49 17.31 17.89
CA LYS A 168 -4.18 16.90 17.41
C LYS A 168 -3.04 17.42 18.31
N GLU A 169 -3.11 18.69 18.72
CA GLU A 169 -2.11 19.26 19.63
C GLU A 169 -2.14 18.59 21.01
N GLU A 170 -3.32 18.26 21.54
CA GLU A 170 -3.45 17.52 22.80
C GLU A 170 -2.85 16.11 22.71
N LEU A 171 -3.17 15.38 21.64
CA LEU A 171 -2.62 14.05 21.39
C LEU A 171 -1.09 14.10 21.24
N LYS A 172 -0.55 15.18 20.66
CA LYS A 172 0.88 15.39 20.50
C LYS A 172 1.56 15.73 21.83
N ALA A 173 0.99 16.65 22.59
CA ALA A 173 1.49 17.06 23.90
C ALA A 173 1.52 15.88 24.90
N ASN A 174 0.56 14.97 24.77
CA ASN A 174 0.40 13.81 25.65
C ASN A 174 0.60 12.49 24.90
N ALA A 175 1.51 12.45 23.93
CA ALA A 175 1.70 11.30 23.04
C ALA A 175 1.86 9.99 23.83
N LYS A 176 2.72 9.96 24.84
CA LYS A 176 2.95 8.77 25.68
C LYS A 176 1.73 8.26 26.40
N ARG A 177 0.92 9.17 26.95
CA ARG A 177 -0.30 8.82 27.68
C ARG A 177 -1.32 8.13 26.77
N TYR A 178 -1.44 8.60 25.54
CA TYR A 178 -2.42 8.10 24.59
C TYR A 178 -1.87 7.01 23.65
N GLY A 179 -0.60 6.64 23.78
CA GLY A 179 0.09 5.62 22.99
C GLY A 179 0.54 6.08 21.60
N PHE A 180 0.84 7.37 21.43
CA PHE A 180 1.25 8.01 20.17
C PHE A 180 2.75 8.37 20.10
N ASP A 181 3.59 7.81 20.99
CA ASP A 181 5.02 8.14 21.15
C ASP A 181 5.78 8.30 19.83
N ASP A 182 5.72 7.27 18.96
CA ASP A 182 6.48 7.24 17.70
C ASP A 182 5.67 7.69 16.47
N VAL A 183 4.52 8.34 16.69
CA VAL A 183 3.59 8.64 15.60
C VAL A 183 3.83 10.04 15.05
N PHE A 184 4.12 11.01 15.91
CA PHE A 184 4.31 12.40 15.50
C PHE A 184 5.67 12.71 14.88
N ASP A 185 6.67 11.82 15.07
CA ASP A 185 8.01 11.97 14.50
C ASP A 185 8.11 11.51 13.04
N LYS A 186 7.10 10.81 12.52
CA LYS A 186 7.10 10.22 11.17
C LYS A 186 6.06 10.91 10.29
N PRO A 187 6.45 11.61 9.20
CA PRO A 187 5.53 12.44 8.41
C PRO A 187 4.37 11.63 7.80
N ASP A 188 4.64 10.41 7.34
CA ASP A 188 3.61 9.53 6.77
C ASP A 188 2.54 9.18 7.82
N ARG A 189 2.95 8.92 9.06
CA ARG A 189 2.04 8.61 10.16
C ARG A 189 1.24 9.84 10.61
N VAL A 190 1.87 11.02 10.62
CA VAL A 190 1.18 12.30 10.88
C VAL A 190 0.06 12.54 9.87
N SER A 191 0.25 12.17 8.61
CA SER A 191 -0.80 12.28 7.58
C SER A 191 -2.01 11.38 7.88
N VAL A 192 -1.75 10.15 8.34
CA VAL A 192 -2.77 9.18 8.76
C VAL A 192 -3.52 9.69 10.00
N ILE A 193 -2.82 10.16 11.04
CA ILE A 193 -3.48 10.80 12.21
C ILE A 193 -4.35 11.96 11.75
N LYS A 194 -3.81 12.90 10.96
CA LYS A 194 -4.54 14.11 10.56
C LYS A 194 -5.85 13.76 9.85
N LYS A 195 -5.82 12.77 8.97
CA LYS A 195 -7.01 12.27 8.28
C LYS A 195 -8.01 11.66 9.26
N GLU A 196 -7.52 10.82 10.17
CA GLU A 196 -8.36 10.12 11.13
C GLU A 196 -8.98 11.06 12.15
N VAL A 197 -8.21 11.96 12.77
CA VAL A 197 -8.70 13.01 13.69
C VAL A 197 -9.78 13.84 13.02
N GLY A 198 -9.56 14.30 11.79
CA GLY A 198 -10.57 15.03 11.03
C GLY A 198 -11.84 14.20 10.78
N SER A 199 -11.72 12.90 10.57
CA SER A 199 -12.86 11.97 10.44
C SER A 199 -13.65 11.85 11.75
N GLN A 200 -12.96 11.57 12.85
CA GLN A 200 -13.57 11.41 14.18
C GLN A 200 -14.21 12.71 14.67
N CYS A 201 -13.53 13.84 14.52
CA CYS A 201 -14.07 15.16 14.86
C CYS A 201 -15.36 15.46 14.10
N ARG A 202 -15.41 15.18 12.79
CA ARG A 202 -16.66 15.35 12.01
C ARG A 202 -17.77 14.44 12.50
N SER A 203 -17.47 13.16 12.74
CA SER A 203 -18.45 12.18 13.23
C SER A 203 -19.05 12.60 14.58
N ILE A 204 -18.19 12.84 15.57
CA ILE A 204 -18.58 13.21 16.95
C ILE A 204 -19.33 14.54 16.96
N LYS A 205 -18.84 15.56 16.22
CA LYS A 205 -19.56 16.83 16.06
C LYS A 205 -20.94 16.64 15.46
N ASN A 206 -21.08 15.82 14.42
CA ASN A 206 -22.39 15.58 13.81
C ASN A 206 -23.35 14.88 14.78
N GLN A 207 -22.88 13.88 15.53
CA GLN A 207 -23.70 13.25 16.56
C GLN A 207 -24.13 14.24 17.64
N TYR A 208 -23.18 15.06 18.12
CA TYR A 208 -23.44 16.05 19.16
C TYR A 208 -24.48 17.08 18.68
N ARG A 209 -24.34 17.55 17.43
CA ARG A 209 -25.34 18.38 16.73
C ARG A 209 -26.72 17.72 16.72
N VAL A 210 -26.81 16.46 16.31
CA VAL A 210 -28.10 15.73 16.24
C VAL A 210 -28.78 15.67 17.61
N HIS A 211 -28.03 15.42 18.70
CA HIS A 211 -28.61 15.45 20.05
C HIS A 211 -29.11 16.83 20.46
N ILE A 212 -28.40 17.90 20.09
CA ILE A 212 -28.85 19.28 20.32
C ILE A 212 -30.14 19.55 19.54
N LEU A 213 -30.19 19.22 18.24
CA LEU A 213 -31.38 19.44 17.41
C LEU A 213 -32.60 18.66 17.92
N ASN A 214 -32.41 17.38 18.25
CA ASN A 214 -33.48 16.53 18.79
C ASN A 214 -33.99 17.07 20.15
N SER A 215 -33.18 17.82 20.88
CA SER A 215 -33.60 18.43 22.14
C SER A 215 -34.48 19.66 21.99
N VAL A 216 -34.59 20.24 20.78
CA VAL A 216 -35.35 21.48 20.52
C VAL A 216 -36.46 21.37 19.46
N ASP A 217 -36.45 20.36 18.59
CA ASP A 217 -37.41 20.23 17.47
C ASP A 217 -38.65 19.38 17.88
N ASP A 218 -38.85 18.19 17.31
CA ASP A 218 -40.12 17.43 17.38
C ASP A 218 -40.60 17.03 18.78
N LYS A 219 -39.67 16.75 19.70
CA LYS A 219 -39.96 16.34 21.08
C LYS A 219 -38.98 17.01 22.02
N PRO A 220 -39.18 18.31 22.33
CA PRO A 220 -38.19 19.08 23.07
C PRO A 220 -37.99 18.47 24.45
N ALA A 221 -36.74 18.14 24.76
CA ALA A 221 -36.35 17.66 26.08
C ALA A 221 -36.06 18.85 27.00
N SER A 222 -36.24 18.69 28.32
CA SER A 222 -35.81 19.72 29.27
C SER A 222 -34.29 19.92 29.19
N LEU A 223 -33.81 21.13 29.49
CA LEU A 223 -32.37 21.41 29.49
C LEU A 223 -31.60 20.45 30.38
N ALA A 224 -32.12 20.18 31.60
CA ALA A 224 -31.50 19.25 32.53
C ALA A 224 -31.37 17.83 31.94
N ALA A 225 -32.38 17.34 31.25
CA ALA A 225 -32.34 16.03 30.59
C ALA A 225 -31.31 15.99 29.45
N THR A 226 -31.23 17.05 28.65
CA THR A 226 -30.24 17.17 27.56
C THR A 226 -28.82 17.27 28.09
N VAL A 227 -28.58 18.09 29.12
CA VAL A 227 -27.29 18.21 29.78
C VAL A 227 -26.84 16.86 30.32
N GLN A 228 -27.72 16.14 31.02
CA GLN A 228 -27.42 14.79 31.52
C GLN A 228 -27.10 13.79 30.40
N LEU A 229 -27.89 13.80 29.31
CA LEU A 229 -27.65 12.95 28.15
C LEU A 229 -26.28 13.22 27.53
N LEU A 230 -25.97 14.48 27.26
CA LEU A 230 -24.71 14.88 26.62
C LEU A 230 -23.53 14.62 27.56
N TYR A 231 -23.66 14.94 28.85
CA TYR A 231 -22.60 14.68 29.82
C TYR A 231 -22.27 13.19 29.88
N ARG A 232 -23.27 12.31 30.01
CA ARG A 232 -23.05 10.85 30.03
C ARG A 232 -22.45 10.29 28.74
N LYS A 233 -22.82 10.86 27.58
CA LYS A 233 -22.37 10.32 26.28
C LYS A 233 -20.97 10.81 25.88
N TYR A 234 -20.59 12.02 26.31
CA TYR A 234 -19.40 12.71 25.82
C TYR A 234 -18.33 13.00 26.88
N LYS A 235 -18.64 13.04 28.18
CA LYS A 235 -17.63 13.18 29.24
C LYS A 235 -17.19 11.79 29.72
N LEU A 236 -15.90 11.48 29.60
CA LEU A 236 -15.33 10.16 29.91
C LEU A 236 -14.75 10.07 31.34
N GLU A 237 -15.31 10.78 32.31
CA GLU A 237 -14.78 10.73 33.68
C GLU A 237 -15.24 9.48 34.43
N GLU A 238 -14.28 8.63 34.82
CA GLU A 238 -14.49 7.38 35.56
C GLU A 238 -15.06 7.60 36.98
N ASN A 239 -14.97 8.83 37.51
CA ASN A 239 -15.49 9.21 38.83
C ASN A 239 -16.64 10.22 38.69
N LEU A 240 -17.81 9.70 38.34
CA LEU A 240 -19.06 10.42 38.10
C LEU A 240 -19.51 11.29 39.30
N SER A 241 -19.10 12.55 39.32
CA SER A 241 -20.07 13.56 39.74
C SER A 241 -21.22 13.51 38.74
N LEU A 242 -22.39 13.04 39.19
CA LEU A 242 -23.62 13.08 38.39
C LEU A 242 -24.06 14.52 38.07
N VAL A 243 -23.42 15.52 38.66
CA VAL A 243 -23.71 16.93 38.46
C VAL A 243 -22.75 17.49 37.41
N ALA A 244 -23.32 17.85 36.26
CA ALA A 244 -22.59 18.57 35.23
C ALA A 244 -22.18 19.96 35.74
N SER A 245 -21.03 20.45 35.30
CA SER A 245 -20.59 21.79 35.67
C SER A 245 -21.55 22.87 35.17
N ALA A 246 -21.60 23.99 35.88
CA ALA A 246 -22.39 25.16 35.49
C ALA A 246 -22.02 25.67 34.09
N GLN A 247 -20.72 25.71 33.80
CA GLN A 247 -20.19 26.13 32.50
C GLN A 247 -20.64 25.20 31.37
N PHE A 248 -20.66 23.88 31.60
CA PHE A 248 -21.17 22.93 30.62
C PHE A 248 -22.68 23.11 30.39
N THR A 249 -23.44 23.32 31.47
CA THR A 249 -24.88 23.59 31.40
C THR A 249 -25.18 24.86 30.61
N ALA A 250 -24.47 25.94 30.89
CA ALA A 250 -24.54 27.20 30.15
C ALA A 250 -24.23 27.00 28.66
N ARG A 251 -23.19 26.22 28.34
CA ARG A 251 -22.81 25.94 26.94
C ARG A 251 -23.90 25.19 26.18
N VAL A 252 -24.50 24.18 26.79
CA VAL A 252 -25.62 23.42 26.19
C VAL A 252 -26.84 24.32 26.01
N ALA A 253 -27.13 25.21 26.96
CA ALA A 253 -28.21 26.18 26.84
C ALA A 253 -28.00 27.12 25.64
N LEU A 254 -26.79 27.63 25.42
CA LEU A 254 -26.45 28.47 24.27
C LEU A 254 -26.62 27.73 22.94
N LEU A 255 -26.16 26.49 22.85
CA LEU A 255 -26.32 25.66 21.65
C LEU A 255 -27.80 25.40 21.33
N ARG A 256 -28.62 25.14 22.35
CA ARG A 256 -30.08 24.98 22.20
C ARG A 256 -30.76 26.27 21.76
N ARG A 257 -30.40 27.42 22.35
CA ARG A 257 -30.92 28.73 21.95
C ARG A 257 -30.61 29.03 20.50
N PHE A 258 -29.35 28.86 20.10
CA PHE A 258 -28.94 29.00 18.71
C PHE A 258 -29.73 28.08 17.78
N ALA A 259 -29.91 26.82 18.15
CA ALA A 259 -30.64 25.85 17.35
C ALA A 259 -32.12 26.24 17.15
N ARG A 260 -32.77 26.80 18.17
CA ARG A 260 -34.15 27.33 18.09
C ARG A 260 -34.26 28.54 17.18
N GLU A 261 -33.34 29.49 17.33
CA GLU A 261 -33.33 30.74 16.57
C GLU A 261 -33.02 30.50 15.08
N ASN A 262 -32.32 29.41 14.75
CA ASN A 262 -31.81 29.14 13.40
C ASN A 262 -32.36 27.86 12.76
N LEU A 263 -33.51 27.35 13.21
CA LEU A 263 -34.05 26.03 12.81
C LEU A 263 -34.09 25.79 11.29
N ASN A 264 -34.40 26.83 10.52
CA ASN A 264 -34.46 26.79 9.05
C ASN A 264 -33.11 26.49 8.39
N CYS A 265 -32.00 26.98 8.97
CA CYS A 265 -30.65 26.68 8.48
C CYS A 265 -30.25 25.22 8.74
N LEU A 266 -30.89 24.56 9.72
CA LEU A 266 -30.43 23.28 10.27
C LEU A 266 -31.12 22.07 9.63
N ARG A 267 -32.34 22.23 9.10
CA ARG A 267 -33.07 21.17 8.38
C ARG A 267 -32.48 20.85 7.00
N VAL A 268 -31.60 21.70 6.48
CA VAL A 268 -30.93 21.50 5.17
C VAL A 268 -29.79 20.47 5.26
N GLU A 269 -29.15 20.32 6.41
CA GLU A 269 -28.18 19.26 6.69
C GLU A 269 -28.93 17.97 7.04
N SER A 270 -29.44 17.28 6.01
CA SER A 270 -30.06 15.95 6.19
C SER A 270 -29.08 15.05 6.94
N PRO A 271 -29.52 14.33 7.98
CA PRO A 271 -28.68 13.38 8.68
C PRO A 271 -28.30 12.30 7.68
N ALA A 272 -27.11 12.42 7.09
CA ALA A 272 -26.55 11.34 6.31
C ALA A 272 -26.44 10.14 7.25
N THR A 273 -27.08 9.06 6.82
CA THR A 273 -27.36 7.81 7.51
C THR A 273 -26.07 7.05 7.88
N ASP A 274 -25.26 7.60 8.78
CA ASP A 274 -24.06 6.96 9.33
C ASP A 274 -24.07 6.96 10.87
N LEU A 275 -25.26 6.93 11.48
CA LEU A 275 -25.45 6.68 12.93
C LEU A 275 -25.59 5.18 13.21
N ASN A 276 -24.63 4.36 12.75
CA ASN A 276 -24.47 3.02 13.32
C ASN A 276 -23.19 3.00 14.16
N GLU A 277 -23.35 3.42 15.41
CA GLU A 277 -22.29 3.70 16.38
C GLU A 277 -21.80 2.44 17.12
N THR A 278 -22.12 1.23 16.64
CA THR A 278 -21.90 0.00 17.43
C THR A 278 -21.28 -1.17 16.67
N ASP A 279 -20.46 -0.92 15.64
CA ASP A 279 -19.59 -1.98 15.12
C ASP A 279 -18.25 -1.42 14.65
N LEU A 280 -17.25 -1.53 15.51
CA LEU A 280 -15.82 -1.56 15.13
C LEU A 280 -15.48 -2.80 14.25
N ALA A 281 -16.47 -3.52 13.75
CA ALA A 281 -16.30 -4.64 12.85
C ALA A 281 -16.17 -4.13 11.41
N TYR A 282 -14.91 -4.02 10.96
CA TYR A 282 -14.44 -4.14 9.58
C TYR A 282 -15.31 -3.50 8.50
N ALA A 283 -14.77 -2.44 7.87
CA ALA A 283 -15.31 -1.83 6.66
C ALA A 283 -15.70 -2.87 5.60
N ARG A 284 -16.95 -3.36 5.65
CA ARG A 284 -17.52 -4.18 4.59
C ARG A 284 -17.66 -3.25 3.40
N LYS A 285 -16.83 -3.51 2.39
CA LYS A 285 -16.88 -2.90 1.06
C LYS A 285 -18.35 -2.87 0.64
N ARG A 286 -19.00 -1.70 0.69
CA ARG A 286 -20.40 -1.54 0.25
C ARG A 286 -20.39 -1.96 -1.22
N GLN A 287 -20.87 -3.17 -1.49
CA GLN A 287 -21.00 -3.69 -2.84
C GLN A 287 -21.97 -2.75 -3.54
N ARG A 288 -21.49 -2.09 -4.60
CA ARG A 288 -22.27 -1.14 -5.38
C ARG A 288 -23.33 -1.96 -6.11
N THR A 289 -24.47 -2.16 -5.46
CA THR A 289 -25.65 -2.73 -6.10
C THR A 289 -26.03 -1.77 -7.24
N GLU A 290 -26.21 -2.33 -8.43
CA GLU A 290 -26.56 -1.57 -9.63
C GLU A 290 -27.80 -0.72 -9.33
N GLU A 291 -27.69 0.56 -9.67
CA GLU A 291 -28.61 1.61 -9.27
C GLU A 291 -30.01 1.32 -9.82
N GLU A 292 -30.96 0.98 -8.94
CA GLU A 292 -32.35 0.89 -9.34
C GLU A 292 -32.84 2.27 -9.83
N PRO A 293 -33.65 2.30 -10.91
CA PRO A 293 -34.20 3.53 -11.48
C PRO A 293 -35.21 4.15 -10.51
N GLY A 294 -34.70 4.98 -9.61
CA GLY A 294 -35.45 5.63 -8.53
C GLY A 294 -34.57 6.26 -7.44
N SER A 295 -33.23 6.17 -7.55
CA SER A 295 -32.34 6.73 -6.53
C SER A 295 -32.55 8.24 -6.38
N ILE A 296 -32.94 8.66 -5.18
CA ILE A 296 -33.14 10.06 -4.79
C ILE A 296 -31.86 10.84 -5.15
N PRO A 297 -31.95 12.00 -5.84
CA PRO A 297 -30.78 12.76 -6.25
C PRO A 297 -29.87 12.99 -5.05
N ARG A 298 -28.59 12.61 -5.19
CA ARG A 298 -27.58 12.79 -4.14
C ARG A 298 -27.56 14.27 -3.76
N ARG A 299 -28.06 14.60 -2.56
CA ARG A 299 -28.13 15.97 -2.05
C ARG A 299 -26.72 16.58 -2.16
N GLY A 300 -26.63 17.73 -2.81
CA GLY A 300 -25.35 18.42 -3.03
C GLY A 300 -24.63 18.70 -1.72
N ARG A 301 -23.30 18.86 -1.80
CA ARG A 301 -22.47 19.24 -0.66
C ARG A 301 -22.97 20.59 -0.11
N VAL A 302 -23.40 20.62 1.15
CA VAL A 302 -23.76 21.86 1.86
C VAL A 302 -22.53 22.78 1.87
N SER A 303 -22.70 24.05 1.52
CA SER A 303 -21.61 25.03 1.56
C SER A 303 -21.10 25.20 2.99
N LYS A 304 -19.79 25.44 3.14
CA LYS A 304 -19.18 25.60 4.47
C LYS A 304 -19.85 26.72 5.29
N GLU A 305 -20.20 27.81 4.61
CA GLU A 305 -20.86 28.99 5.17
C GLU A 305 -22.25 28.71 5.75
N ASN A 306 -22.91 27.65 5.28
CA ASN A 306 -24.24 27.23 5.76
C ASN A 306 -24.17 26.03 6.71
N SER A 307 -22.98 25.60 7.13
CA SER A 307 -22.85 24.48 8.06
C SER A 307 -23.21 24.89 9.48
N PHE A 308 -23.84 23.98 10.24
CA PHE A 308 -24.29 24.27 11.63
C PHE A 308 -23.16 24.88 12.48
N TRP A 309 -21.97 24.26 12.44
CA TRP A 309 -20.85 24.66 13.28
C TRP A 309 -20.25 26.01 12.88
N HIS A 310 -20.22 26.32 11.59
CA HIS A 310 -19.79 27.62 11.11
C HIS A 310 -20.72 28.73 11.58
N CYS A 311 -22.03 28.52 11.44
CA CYS A 311 -23.04 29.48 11.89
C CYS A 311 -23.02 29.64 13.43
N PHE A 312 -22.83 28.57 14.18
CA PHE A 312 -22.71 28.63 15.64
C PHE A 312 -21.44 29.38 16.07
N ASP A 313 -20.30 29.12 15.44
CA ASP A 313 -19.04 29.82 15.73
C ASP A 313 -19.17 31.32 15.47
N LYS A 314 -19.82 31.71 14.36
CA LYS A 314 -20.13 33.12 14.06
C LYS A 314 -21.03 33.75 15.12
N PHE A 315 -22.12 33.07 15.49
CA PHE A 315 -23.02 33.50 16.55
C PHE A 315 -22.31 33.69 17.89
N LEU A 316 -21.46 32.73 18.27
CA LEU A 316 -20.70 32.79 19.52
C LEU A 316 -19.72 33.97 19.50
N LEU A 317 -19.01 34.18 18.38
CA LEU A 317 -18.09 35.31 18.23
C LEU A 317 -18.82 36.66 18.35
N GLU A 318 -19.97 36.81 17.71
CA GLU A 318 -20.81 38.01 17.84
C GLU A 318 -21.22 38.26 19.29
N LYS A 319 -21.59 37.21 20.03
CA LYS A 319 -21.94 37.31 21.46
C LYS A 319 -20.75 37.63 22.34
N LEU A 320 -19.57 37.05 22.07
CA LEU A 320 -18.33 37.39 22.77
C LEU A 320 -17.94 38.86 22.55
N MET A 321 -18.12 39.39 21.33
CA MET A 321 -17.92 40.82 21.05
C MET A 321 -18.92 41.71 21.79
N GLN A 322 -20.16 41.26 21.97
CA GLN A 322 -21.22 42.03 22.62
C GLN A 322 -21.13 42.02 24.16
N PHE A 323 -20.78 40.86 24.74
CA PHE A 323 -20.86 40.59 26.17
C PHE A 323 -19.50 40.48 26.87
N GLY A 324 -18.41 40.29 26.12
CA GLY A 324 -17.09 39.98 26.65
C GLY A 324 -16.78 38.49 26.64
N ASP A 325 -15.53 38.14 26.94
CA ASP A 325 -15.02 36.77 27.07
C ASP A 325 -15.30 36.14 28.45
N ASP A 326 -15.65 36.96 29.43
CA ASP A 326 -16.02 36.53 30.78
C ASP A 326 -17.49 36.10 30.86
N PHE A 327 -17.73 34.78 30.87
CA PHE A 327 -19.04 34.16 31.05
C PHE A 327 -19.68 34.42 32.42
N GLU A 328 -18.92 34.93 33.40
CA GLU A 328 -19.45 35.33 34.71
C GLU A 328 -19.97 36.78 34.72
N SER A 329 -19.76 37.54 33.64
CA SER A 329 -20.27 38.91 33.55
C SER A 329 -21.81 38.97 33.62
N ALA A 330 -22.32 40.10 34.13
CA ALA A 330 -23.76 40.30 34.33
C ALA A 330 -24.58 40.07 33.04
N LYS A 331 -24.04 40.48 31.88
CA LYS A 331 -24.69 40.30 30.57
C LYS A 331 -24.82 38.83 30.17
N TRP A 332 -23.78 38.02 30.39
CA TRP A 332 -23.84 36.59 30.14
C TRP A 332 -24.81 35.91 31.10
N LYS A 333 -24.79 36.26 32.39
CA LYS A 333 -25.75 35.73 33.38
C LYS A 333 -27.20 36.05 33.01
N GLU A 334 -27.48 37.28 32.60
CA GLU A 334 -28.81 37.69 32.12
C GLU A 334 -29.22 36.91 30.87
N TYR A 335 -28.35 36.85 29.86
CA TYR A 335 -28.64 36.13 28.62
C TYR A 335 -28.85 34.63 28.82
N ILE A 336 -28.06 34.01 29.72
CA ILE A 336 -28.23 32.60 30.08
C ILE A 336 -29.53 32.41 30.87
N ALA A 337 -29.86 33.29 31.82
CA ALA A 337 -31.10 33.23 32.57
C ALA A 337 -32.34 33.33 31.65
N GLU A 338 -32.34 34.24 30.68
CA GLU A 338 -33.38 34.29 29.62
C GLU A 338 -33.48 32.97 28.88
N THR A 339 -32.33 32.36 28.55
CA THR A 339 -32.28 31.09 27.84
C THR A 339 -32.89 29.95 28.68
N LEU A 340 -32.62 29.94 29.99
CA LEU A 340 -33.19 28.99 30.93
C LEU A 340 -34.72 29.14 31.03
N ILE A 341 -35.22 30.37 31.01
CA ILE A 341 -36.67 30.66 31.00
C ILE A 341 -37.34 30.10 29.74
N LEU A 342 -36.72 30.30 28.57
CA LEU A 342 -37.19 29.71 27.31
C LEU A 342 -37.20 28.18 27.34
N ASP A 343 -36.36 27.56 28.16
CA ASP A 343 -36.31 26.11 28.38
C ASP A 343 -37.31 25.60 29.43
N GLY A 344 -38.18 26.47 29.94
CA GLY A 344 -39.20 26.13 30.93
C GLY A 344 -38.63 25.84 32.32
N VAL A 345 -37.42 26.33 32.62
CA VAL A 345 -36.80 26.19 33.95
C VAL A 345 -37.36 27.28 34.88
N PRO A 346 -37.99 26.93 36.02
CA PRO A 346 -38.55 27.93 36.94
C PRO A 346 -37.48 28.86 37.54
N GLN A 347 -37.76 30.16 37.60
CA GLN A 347 -36.83 31.22 38.07
C GLN A 347 -36.32 31.04 39.52
N HIS A 348 -36.94 30.18 40.34
CA HIS A 348 -36.54 29.96 41.72
C HIS A 348 -35.37 28.96 41.90
N THR A 349 -34.79 28.46 40.81
CA THR A 349 -33.52 27.72 40.92
C THR A 349 -32.36 28.72 41.04
N PRO A 350 -31.51 28.61 42.08
CA PRO A 350 -30.33 29.48 42.20
C PRO A 350 -29.51 29.40 40.91
N SER A 351 -29.13 30.56 40.36
CA SER A 351 -28.35 30.66 39.13
C SER A 351 -27.17 29.68 39.21
N PRO A 352 -26.99 28.79 38.23
CA PRO A 352 -25.88 27.83 38.25
C PRO A 352 -24.50 28.52 38.17
N LEU A 353 -24.45 29.82 37.80
CA LEU A 353 -23.24 30.63 37.65
C LEU A 353 -23.09 31.72 38.72
#